data_AF-A0A934BNN2-F1
#
_entry.id   AF-A0A934BNN2-F1
#
_cell.length_a   1.000
_cell.length_b   1.000
_cell.length_c   1.000
_cell.angle_alpha   90.00
_cell.angle_beta   90.00
_cell.angle_gamma   90.00
#
_symmetry.space_group_name_H-M   'P 1'
#
loop_
_entity.id
_entity.type
_entity.pdbx_description
1 polymer ?
#
loop_
_entity_poly.entity_id
_entity_poly.type
_entity_poly.pdbx_seq_one_letter_code
_entity_poly.pdbx_strand_id
1 'polypeptide(L)'
;ASHIIPWSVDEKKRMSPQNGICLNMLHDKAFDKGFITITPEYKVKVSPYLAGIKDKTVLEIFFIPFENKPIRLPQRFFPDKTFLKYHNDNIFRLKL
;
A
#
# COMPACT_ATOMS: atom_id res chain seq x y z
N ALA A 1 -0.44 12.31 -2.40
CA ALA A 1 0.14 11.39 -1.40
C ALA A 1 -1.00 10.53 -0.91
N SER A 2 -0.83 9.21 -0.93
CA SER A 2 -1.83 8.25 -0.46
C SER A 2 -1.85 8.24 1.06
N HIS A 3 -3.04 8.17 1.66
CA HIS A 3 -3.19 7.98 3.10
C HIS A 3 -3.13 6.50 3.46
N ILE A 4 -2.36 6.13 4.47
CA ILE A 4 -2.24 4.73 4.91
C ILE A 4 -3.51 4.28 5.62
N ILE A 5 -3.93 5.05 6.61
CA ILE A 5 -5.28 4.98 7.19
C ILE A 5 -6.15 5.94 6.38
N PRO A 6 -7.23 5.46 5.74
CA PRO A 6 -8.07 6.27 4.88
C PRO A 6 -8.55 7.54 5.56
N TRP A 7 -8.58 8.64 4.80
CA TRP A 7 -8.95 9.97 5.28
C TRP A 7 -10.28 10.01 6.05
N SER A 8 -11.23 9.17 5.64
CA SER A 8 -12.57 9.07 6.24
C SER A 8 -12.61 8.38 7.60
N VAL A 9 -11.56 7.65 8.00
CA VAL A 9 -11.59 6.76 9.18
C VAL A 9 -11.19 7.48 10.47
N ASP A 10 -10.15 8.33 10.45
CA ASP A 10 -9.64 8.96 11.67
C ASP A 10 -9.15 10.39 11.42
N GLU A 11 -9.91 11.36 11.94
CA GLU A 11 -9.62 12.78 11.77
C GLU A 11 -8.29 13.21 12.39
N LYS A 12 -7.92 12.61 13.53
CA LYS A 12 -6.69 12.96 14.27
C LYS A 12 -5.44 12.58 13.51
N LYS A 13 -5.54 11.59 12.61
CA LYS A 13 -4.41 11.06 11.82
C LYS A 13 -4.29 11.68 10.43
N ARG A 14 -5.25 12.50 10.00
CA ARG A 14 -5.30 13.11 8.65
C ARG A 14 -4.06 13.94 8.31
N MET A 15 -3.60 14.73 9.27
CA MET A 15 -2.46 15.65 9.12
C MET A 15 -1.13 15.03 9.56
N SER A 16 -1.12 13.76 9.97
CA SER A 16 0.12 13.10 10.36
C SER A 16 0.97 12.81 9.11
N PRO A 17 2.22 13.29 9.03
CA PRO A 17 3.09 12.97 7.90
C PRO A 17 3.46 11.48 7.85
N GLN A 18 3.34 10.78 8.99
CA GLN A 18 3.55 9.33 9.09
C GLN A 18 2.35 8.52 8.55
N ASN A 19 1.23 9.17 8.25
CA ASN A 19 0.06 8.60 7.60
C ASN A 19 0.06 8.83 6.08
N GLY A 20 1.22 9.14 5.48
CA GLY A 20 1.35 9.42 4.07
C GLY A 20 2.37 8.52 3.37
N ILE A 21 2.06 8.12 2.14
CA ILE A 21 3.01 7.46 1.22
C ILE A 21 2.99 8.19 -0.12
N CYS A 22 4.17 8.42 -0.70
CA CYS A 22 4.30 8.98 -2.04
C CYS A 22 4.24 7.86 -3.09
N LEU A 23 3.16 7.83 -3.86
CA LEU A 23 2.91 6.86 -4.92
C LEU A 23 2.54 7.61 -6.21
N ASN A 24 2.81 7.01 -7.36
CA ASN A 24 2.21 7.47 -8.61
C ASN A 24 0.73 7.12 -8.65
N MET A 25 -0.01 7.67 -9.61
CA MET A 25 -1.47 7.49 -9.72
C MET A 25 -1.92 6.03 -9.83
N LEU A 26 -1.15 5.15 -10.49
CA LEU A 26 -1.51 3.74 -10.65
C LEU A 26 -1.39 3.01 -9.30
N HIS A 27 -0.26 3.17 -8.63
CA HIS A 27 0.01 2.51 -7.35
C HIS A 27 -0.84 3.09 -6.21
N ASP A 28 -1.14 4.39 -6.24
CA ASP A 28 -2.06 5.05 -5.31
C ASP A 28 -3.45 4.41 -5.36
N LYS A 29 -4.05 4.30 -6.55
CA LYS A 29 -5.35 3.63 -6.73
C LYS A 29 -5.30 2.15 -6.34
N ALA A 30 -4.19 1.46 -6.62
CA ALA A 30 -4.04 0.05 -6.26
C ALA A 30 -3.92 -0.14 -4.73
N PHE A 31 -3.22 0.77 -4.05
CA PHE A 31 -3.07 0.77 -2.60
C PHE A 31 -4.42 1.02 -1.92
N ASP A 32 -5.13 2.09 -2.32
CA ASP A 32 -6.46 2.44 -1.81
C ASP A 32 -7.49 1.31 -1.97
N LYS A 33 -7.38 0.51 -3.04
CA LYS A 33 -8.25 -0.64 -3.30
C LYS A 33 -7.81 -1.92 -2.61
N GLY A 34 -6.66 -1.91 -1.93
CA GLY A 34 -6.09 -3.06 -1.24
C GLY A 34 -5.44 -4.09 -2.16
N PHE A 35 -5.11 -3.71 -3.40
CA PHE A 35 -4.42 -4.58 -4.35
C PHE A 35 -2.91 -4.64 -4.14
N ILE A 36 -2.35 -3.62 -3.51
CA ILE A 36 -1.01 -3.64 -2.93
C ILE A 36 -1.06 -3.11 -1.50
N THR A 37 -0.05 -3.44 -0.72
CA THR A 37 0.16 -2.83 0.59
C THR A 37 1.65 -2.76 0.91
N ILE A 38 2.00 -2.06 2.00
CA ILE A 38 3.36 -2.02 2.55
C ILE A 38 3.32 -2.68 3.93
N THR A 39 4.18 -3.66 4.18
CA THR A 39 4.25 -4.35 5.48
C THR A 39 4.94 -3.48 6.54
N PRO A 40 4.81 -3.79 7.85
CA PRO A 40 5.55 -3.11 8.92
C PRO A 40 7.09 -3.20 8.79
N GLU A 41 7.60 -4.13 7.99
CA GLU A 41 9.01 -4.27 7.59
C GLU A 41 9.36 -3.42 6.35
N TYR A 42 8.45 -2.55 5.92
CA TYR A 42 8.58 -1.64 4.78
C TYR A 42 8.79 -2.35 3.44
N LYS A 43 8.17 -3.52 3.26
CA LYS A 43 8.20 -4.27 2.00
C LYS A 43 6.85 -4.16 1.28
N VAL A 44 6.88 -4.08 -0.04
CA VAL A 44 5.66 -4.12 -0.85
C VAL A 44 5.10 -5.55 -0.85
N LYS A 45 3.77 -5.65 -0.72
CA LYS A 45 3.02 -6.88 -0.91
C LYS A 45 1.95 -6.69 -1.98
N VAL A 46 1.89 -7.62 -2.92
CA VAL A 46 0.91 -7.67 -4.00
C VAL A 46 -0.19 -8.64 -3.62
N SER A 47 -1.43 -8.19 -3.76
CA SER A 47 -2.61 -8.98 -3.39
C SER A 47 -2.76 -10.19 -4.32
N PRO A 48 -3.02 -11.41 -3.77
CA PRO A 48 -3.35 -12.57 -4.59
C PRO A 48 -4.68 -12.40 -5.35
N TYR A 49 -5.50 -11.40 -5.01
CA TYR A 49 -6.71 -11.04 -5.76
C TYR A 49 -6.37 -10.66 -7.21
N LEU A 50 -5.18 -10.07 -7.44
CA LEU A 50 -4.72 -9.69 -8.77
C LEU A 50 -4.36 -10.89 -9.65
N ALA A 51 -4.09 -12.07 -9.08
CA ALA A 51 -3.74 -13.27 -9.84
C ALA A 51 -4.87 -13.76 -10.78
N GLY A 52 -6.11 -13.31 -10.55
CA GLY A 52 -7.26 -13.60 -11.43
C GLY A 52 -7.42 -12.67 -12.63
N ILE A 53 -6.56 -11.64 -12.78
CA ILE A 53 -6.65 -10.70 -13.90
C ILE A 53 -6.16 -11.35 -15.19
N LYS A 54 -6.93 -11.17 -16.26
CA LYS A 54 -6.67 -11.77 -17.58
C LYS A 54 -5.41 -11.22 -18.24
N ASP A 55 -5.14 -9.93 -18.08
CA ASP A 55 -3.95 -9.27 -18.61
C ASP A 55 -2.77 -9.45 -17.65
N LYS A 56 -1.95 -10.47 -17.93
CA LYS A 56 -0.75 -10.77 -17.15
C LYS A 56 0.36 -9.74 -17.36
N THR A 57 0.39 -9.08 -18.52
CA THR A 57 1.45 -8.11 -18.86
C THR A 57 1.41 -6.91 -17.93
N VAL A 58 0.22 -6.40 -17.61
CA VAL A 58 0.07 -5.31 -16.63
C VAL A 58 0.61 -5.72 -15.26
N LEU A 59 0.33 -6.94 -14.80
CA LEU A 59 0.81 -7.45 -13.52
C LEU A 59 2.34 -7.56 -13.50
N GLU A 60 2.90 -8.18 -14.54
CA GLU A 60 4.33 -8.45 -14.68
C GLU A 60 5.16 -7.17 -14.80
N ILE A 61 4.60 -6.10 -15.38
CA ILE A 61 5.32 -4.83 -15.53
C ILE A 61 5.16 -3.94 -14.28
N PHE A 62 3.94 -3.79 -13.75
CA PHE A 62 3.64 -2.73 -12.79
C PHE A 62 3.54 -3.19 -11.33
N PHE A 63 3.39 -4.49 -11.04
CA PHE A 63 3.12 -4.98 -9.69
C PHE A 63 4.11 -6.06 -9.23
N ILE A 64 4.21 -7.17 -9.95
CA ILE A 64 5.05 -8.32 -9.58
C ILE A 64 6.51 -7.94 -9.34
N PRO A 65 7.15 -7.04 -10.10
CA PRO A 65 8.54 -6.66 -9.86
C PRO A 65 8.77 -5.98 -8.52
N PHE A 66 7.72 -5.53 -7.83
CA PHE A 66 7.79 -4.89 -6.52
C PHE A 66 7.53 -5.84 -5.36
N GLU A 67 6.98 -7.03 -5.58
CA GLU A 67 6.69 -8.01 -4.51
C GLU A 67 7.93 -8.28 -3.64
N ASN A 68 7.77 -8.14 -2.32
CA ASN A 68 8.81 -8.23 -1.30
C ASN A 68 9.98 -7.24 -1.41
N LYS A 69 9.96 -6.30 -2.35
CA LYS A 69 11.00 -5.26 -2.42
C LYS A 69 10.78 -4.22 -1.32
N PRO A 70 11.87 -3.73 -0.70
CA PRO A 70 11.78 -2.63 0.24
C PRO A 70 11.35 -1.34 -0.46
N ILE A 71 10.53 -0.52 0.20
CA ILE A 71 10.28 0.85 -0.26
C ILE A 71 11.48 1.75 0.03
N ARG A 72 11.56 2.87 -0.70
CA ARG A 72 12.49 3.94 -0.37
C ARG A 72 11.95 4.69 0.86
N LEU A 73 12.69 4.64 1.96
CA LEU A 73 12.29 5.31 3.20
C LEU A 73 12.69 6.79 3.18
N PRO A 74 11.88 7.67 3.77
CA PRO A 74 12.22 9.08 3.90
C PRO A 74 13.30 9.27 4.98
N GLN A 75 13.95 10.44 5.00
CA GLN A 75 14.91 10.77 6.06
C GLN A 75 14.23 11.15 7.39
N ARG A 76 12.95 11.57 7.35
CA ARG A 76 12.12 11.94 8.50
C ARG A 76 10.68 11.49 8.25
N PHE A 77 9.92 11.29 9.32
CA PHE A 77 8.51 10.88 9.27
C PHE A 77 8.30 9.59 8.49
N PHE A 78 8.87 8.50 9.01
CA PHE A 78 8.65 7.18 8.44
C PHE A 78 7.16 6.84 8.50
N PRO A 79 6.62 6.08 7.53
CA PRO A 79 5.29 5.51 7.66
C PRO A 79 5.14 4.79 9.00
N ASP A 80 4.11 5.15 9.77
CA ASP A 80 3.92 4.55 11.09
C ASP A 80 3.59 3.06 10.92
N LYS A 81 4.34 2.18 11.60
CA LYS A 81 4.15 0.73 11.50
C LYS A 81 2.76 0.27 11.92
N THR A 82 2.12 0.96 12.86
CA THR A 82 0.74 0.67 13.27
C THR A 82 -0.26 1.04 12.19
N PHE A 83 0.00 2.10 11.41
CA PHE A 83 -0.85 2.47 10.28
C PHE A 83 -0.67 1.48 9.14
N LEU A 84 0.56 1.08 8.86
CA LEU A 84 0.86 0.02 7.89
C LEU A 84 0.15 -1.28 8.26
N LYS A 85 0.24 -1.69 9.54
CA LYS A 85 -0.50 -2.85 10.05
C LYS A 85 -2.01 -2.70 9.85
N TYR A 86 -2.58 -1.53 10.18
CA TYR A 86 -4.00 -1.27 9.94
C TYR A 86 -4.38 -1.50 8.47
N HIS A 87 -3.61 -0.96 7.52
CA HIS A 87 -3.90 -1.16 6.10
C HIS A 87 -3.77 -2.65 5.70
N ASN A 88 -2.77 -3.36 6.22
CA ASN A 88 -2.60 -4.80 5.98
C ASN A 88 -3.79 -5.61 6.50
N ASP A 89 -4.33 -5.27 7.68
CA ASP A 89 -5.40 -6.02 8.32
C ASP A 89 -6.80 -5.69 7.75
N ASN A 90 -7.03 -4.43 7.34
CA ASN A 90 -8.38 -3.91 7.07
C ASN A 90 -8.66 -3.57 5.60
N ILE A 91 -7.62 -3.33 4.80
CA ILE A 91 -7.77 -2.81 3.43
C ILE A 91 -7.17 -3.80 2.43
N PHE A 92 -6.01 -4.35 2.74
CA PHE A 92 -5.33 -5.30 1.86
C PHE A 92 -6.20 -6.53 1.62
N ARG A 93 -6.42 -6.84 0.34
CA ARG A 93 -7.30 -7.94 -0.07
C ARG A 93 -6.53 -9.24 -0.07
N LEU A 94 -6.93 -10.17 0.79
CA LEU A 94 -6.58 -11.58 0.64
C LEU A 94 -7.63 -12.25 -0.27
N LYS A 95 -7.26 -13.34 -0.93
CA LYS A 95 -8.22 -14.14 -1.71
C LYS A 95 -9.16 -14.81 -0.71
N LEU A 96 -10.46 -14.53 -0.81
CA LEU A 96 -11.51 -15.32 -0.14
C LEU A 96 -11.71 -16.63 -0.90
#